data_AF-A0A382RPH7-F1
#
_entry.id   AF-A0A382RPH7-F1
#
_cell.length_a   1.000
_cell.length_b   1.000
_cell.length_c   1.000
_cell.angle_alpha   90.00
_cell.angle_beta   90.00
_cell.angle_gamma   90.00
#
_symmetry.space_group_name_H-M   'P 1'
#
loop_
_entity.id
_entity.type
_entity.pdbx_description
1 polymer ?
#
loop_
_entity_poly.entity_id
_entity_poly.type
_entity_poly.pdbx_seq_one_letter_code
_entity_poly.pdbx_strand_id
1 'polypeptide(L)'
;MSQELGNRLFTFAVVADTHVNFGETECNSEFEINRRANGRMRHVVRDLNRHDLAFVIHLGDVVHPSPSLPDLYEQAAERFREQVTDL
;
A
#
# COMPACT_ATOMS: atom_id res chain seq x y z
N MET A 1 19.54 -26.23 -19.95
CA MET A 1 20.69 -25.78 -19.14
C MET A 1 20.16 -24.75 -18.16
N SER A 2 20.25 -25.01 -16.86
CA SER A 2 19.95 -24.00 -15.83
C SER A 2 21.11 -23.01 -15.83
N GLN A 3 20.84 -21.73 -16.10
CA GLN A 3 21.84 -20.67 -15.93
C GLN A 3 22.04 -20.47 -14.43
N GLU A 4 23.27 -20.60 -13.94
CA GLU A 4 23.62 -20.17 -12.59
C GLU A 4 23.54 -18.64 -12.50
N LEU A 5 22.62 -18.14 -11.68
CA LEU A 5 22.36 -16.71 -11.49
C LEU A 5 23.28 -16.06 -10.42
N GLY A 6 24.28 -16.80 -9.92
CA GLY A 6 25.14 -16.39 -8.81
C GLY A 6 24.48 -16.54 -7.43
N ASN A 7 25.14 -16.01 -6.39
CA ASN A 7 24.65 -16.06 -5.01
C ASN A 7 23.46 -15.10 -4.82
N ARG A 8 22.36 -15.60 -4.24
CA ARG A 8 21.24 -14.76 -3.81
C ARG A 8 21.69 -13.86 -2.65
N LEU A 9 21.62 -12.54 -2.85
CA LEU A 9 22.02 -11.56 -1.83
C LEU A 9 20.88 -11.27 -0.84
N PHE A 10 19.68 -10.97 -1.33
CA PHE A 10 18.51 -10.72 -0.51
C PHE A 10 17.22 -10.88 -1.33
N THR A 11 16.08 -10.88 -0.63
CA THR A 11 14.74 -10.80 -1.21
C THR A 11 14.12 -9.46 -0.83
N PHE A 12 13.40 -8.81 -1.74
CA PHE A 12 12.65 -7.59 -1.47
C PHE A 12 11.29 -7.69 -2.15
N ALA A 13 10.32 -6.89 -1.69
CA ALA A 13 9.00 -6.81 -2.32
C ALA A 13 8.78 -5.43 -2.95
N VAL A 14 7.87 -5.39 -3.92
CA VAL A 14 7.43 -4.17 -4.59
C VAL A 14 5.92 -4.09 -4.50
N VAL A 15 5.41 -2.94 -4.06
CA VAL A 15 3.97 -2.63 -3.95
C VAL A 15 3.70 -1.30 -4.64
N ALA A 16 2.50 -1.12 -5.17
CA ALA A 16 2.06 0.13 -5.78
C ALA A 16 0.53 0.27 -5.62
N ASP A 17 0.01 1.48 -5.87
CA ASP A 17 -1.43 1.72 -6.07
C ASP A 17 -2.31 1.24 -4.91
N THR A 18 -1.84 1.47 -3.67
CA THR A 18 -2.61 1.08 -2.47
C THR A 18 -3.86 1.93 -2.31
N HIS A 19 -3.86 3.17 -2.81
CA HIS A 19 -5.01 4.08 -2.87
C HIS A 19 -5.80 4.14 -1.55
N VAL A 20 -5.11 4.29 -0.43
CA VAL A 20 -5.74 4.43 0.89
C VAL A 20 -6.71 5.60 0.87
N ASN A 21 -7.97 5.33 1.22
CA ASN A 21 -9.02 6.32 1.25
C ASN A 21 -9.04 7.09 2.58
N PHE A 22 -9.69 8.25 2.55
CA PHE A 22 -9.99 9.09 3.71
C PHE A 22 -10.93 8.42 4.73
N GLY A 23 -11.83 7.54 4.27
CA GLY A 23 -12.69 6.73 5.15
C GLY A 23 -12.34 5.24 5.06
N GLU A 24 -12.92 4.43 5.95
CA GLU A 24 -12.66 2.99 5.97
C GLU A 24 -13.30 2.29 4.76
N THR A 25 -14.50 2.72 4.37
CA THR A 25 -15.18 2.25 3.14
C THR A 25 -15.70 3.40 2.26
N GLU A 26 -15.53 4.64 2.72
CA GLU A 26 -15.84 5.85 1.99
C GLU A 26 -14.71 6.17 1.01
N CYS A 27 -15.05 6.31 -0.27
CA CYS A 27 -14.14 6.74 -1.31
C CYS A 27 -14.89 7.61 -2.33
N ASN A 28 -14.17 8.51 -3.01
CA ASN A 28 -14.71 9.34 -4.10
C ASN A 28 -14.41 8.74 -5.49
N SER A 29 -13.93 7.50 -5.55
CA SER A 29 -13.73 6.76 -6.79
C SER A 29 -15.05 6.19 -7.31
N GLU A 30 -15.20 6.17 -8.64
CA GLU A 30 -16.35 5.56 -9.32
C GLU A 30 -16.33 4.01 -9.24
N PHE A 31 -15.19 3.43 -8.86
CA PHE A 31 -15.01 1.99 -8.80
C PHE A 31 -15.29 1.45 -7.40
N GLU A 32 -16.33 0.63 -7.28
CA GLU A 32 -16.77 0.04 -6.00
C GLU A 32 -15.67 -0.75 -5.27
N ILE A 33 -14.70 -1.30 -6.01
CA ILE A 33 -13.56 -2.03 -5.42
C ILE A 33 -12.65 -1.14 -4.56
N ASN A 34 -12.64 0.17 -4.80
CA ASN A 34 -11.80 1.10 -4.04
C ASN A 34 -12.28 1.28 -2.62
N ARG A 35 -13.55 0.99 -2.30
CA ARG A 35 -14.00 0.90 -0.90
C ARG A 35 -13.24 -0.12 -0.06
N ARG A 36 -12.56 -1.08 -0.70
CA ARG A 36 -11.75 -2.11 -0.02
C ARG A 36 -10.26 -1.75 0.09
N ALA A 37 -9.84 -0.57 -0.36
CA ALA A 37 -8.43 -0.21 -0.45
C ALA A 37 -7.71 -0.28 0.90
N ASN A 38 -8.28 0.31 1.95
CA ASN A 38 -7.68 0.33 3.29
C ASN A 38 -7.50 -1.08 3.84
N GLY A 39 -8.56 -1.91 3.79
CA GLY A 39 -8.50 -3.31 4.19
C GLY A 39 -7.50 -4.15 3.38
N ARG A 40 -7.42 -3.92 2.07
CA ARG A 40 -6.48 -4.59 1.17
C ARG A 40 -5.03 -4.21 1.50
N MET A 41 -4.75 -2.94 1.74
CA MET A 41 -3.43 -2.46 2.14
C MET A 41 -2.97 -3.12 3.44
N ARG A 42 -3.83 -3.16 4.48
CA ARG A 42 -3.52 -3.87 5.74
C ARG A 42 -3.29 -5.37 5.54
N HIS A 43 -4.06 -6.01 4.67
CA HIS A 43 -3.87 -7.42 4.34
C HIS A 43 -2.50 -7.66 3.70
N VAL A 44 -2.13 -6.87 2.69
CA VAL A 44 -0.85 -7.00 1.98
C VAL A 44 0.32 -6.72 2.90
N VAL A 45 0.29 -5.66 3.71
CA VAL A 45 1.38 -5.36 4.65
C VAL A 45 1.57 -6.48 5.66
N ARG A 46 0.48 -7.01 6.24
CA ARG A 46 0.56 -8.15 7.18
C ARG A 46 1.08 -9.42 6.53
N ASP A 47 0.80 -9.62 5.25
CA ASP A 47 1.34 -10.74 4.51
C ASP A 47 2.85 -10.57 4.29
N LEU A 48 3.27 -9.41 3.77
CA LEU A 48 4.68 -9.07 3.56
C LEU A 48 5.52 -9.19 4.84
N ASN A 49 4.98 -8.78 5.99
CA ASN A 49 5.64 -8.90 7.30
C ASN A 49 5.88 -10.34 7.77
N ARG A 50 5.32 -11.35 7.07
CA ARG A 50 5.59 -12.78 7.33
C ARG A 50 6.74 -13.35 6.51
N HIS A 51 7.27 -12.60 5.55
CA HIS A 51 8.37 -13.02 4.69
C HIS A 51 9.72 -12.49 5.19
N ASP A 52 10.79 -13.23 4.90
CA ASP A 52 12.18 -12.79 5.10
C ASP A 52 12.60 -11.82 3.98
N LEU A 53 12.12 -10.58 4.08
CA LEU A 53 12.40 -9.49 3.14
C LEU A 53 13.41 -8.51 3.76
N ALA A 54 14.40 -8.08 2.98
CA ALA A 54 15.33 -7.05 3.42
C ALA A 54 14.65 -5.67 3.49
N PHE A 55 13.73 -5.38 2.56
CA PHE A 55 12.94 -4.16 2.50
C PHE A 55 11.78 -4.31 1.52
N VAL A 56 10.89 -3.31 1.53
CA VAL A 56 9.78 -3.17 0.57
C VAL A 56 9.92 -1.82 -0.13
N ILE A 57 9.74 -1.80 -1.46
CA ILE A 57 9.65 -0.57 -2.26
C ILE A 57 8.18 -0.31 -2.57
N HIS A 58 7.68 0.88 -2.22
CA HIS A 58 6.36 1.36 -2.66
C HIS A 58 6.54 2.33 -3.84
N LEU A 59 5.94 2.03 -5.00
CA LEU A 59 6.21 2.78 -6.24
C LEU A 59 5.43 4.10 -6.39
N GLY A 60 4.33 4.27 -5.68
CA GLY A 60 3.52 5.49 -5.75
C GLY A 60 2.05 5.22 -5.48
N ASP A 61 1.20 6.24 -5.63
CA ASP A 61 -0.25 6.14 -5.45
C ASP A 61 -0.68 5.50 -4.13
N VAL A 62 -0.05 5.98 -3.05
CA VAL A 62 -0.27 5.51 -1.70
C VAL A 62 -1.68 5.85 -1.21
N VAL A 63 -2.17 7.06 -1.51
CA VAL A 63 -3.45 7.58 -1.01
C VAL A 63 -4.36 8.00 -2.15
N HIS A 64 -5.67 8.02 -1.89
CA HIS A 64 -6.71 8.56 -2.75
C HIS A 64 -7.73 9.32 -1.88
N PRO A 65 -8.21 10.52 -2.29
CA PRO A 65 -8.04 11.19 -3.59
C PRO A 65 -6.67 11.84 -3.81
N SER A 66 -6.51 12.50 -4.97
CA SER A 66 -5.33 13.32 -5.30
C SER A 66 -5.30 14.65 -4.51
N PRO A 67 -4.14 15.33 -4.44
CA PRO A 67 -3.98 16.61 -3.74
C PRO A 67 -4.89 17.76 -4.21
N SER A 68 -5.58 17.63 -5.35
CA SER A 68 -6.55 18.62 -5.81
C SER A 68 -7.82 18.69 -4.96
N LEU A 69 -8.04 17.70 -4.08
CA LEU A 69 -9.08 17.70 -3.05
C LEU A 69 -8.40 17.76 -1.67
N PRO A 70 -7.96 18.95 -1.21
CA PRO A 70 -6.98 19.08 -0.13
C PRO A 70 -7.45 18.45 1.20
N ASP A 71 -8.68 18.73 1.63
CA ASP A 71 -9.19 18.22 2.91
C ASP A 71 -9.31 16.69 2.92
N LEU A 72 -9.73 16.09 1.79
CA LEU A 72 -9.85 14.63 1.66
C LEU A 72 -8.48 13.97 1.48
N TYR A 73 -7.55 14.63 0.79
CA TYR A 73 -6.17 14.17 0.65
C TYR A 73 -5.46 14.14 2.01
N GLU A 74 -5.62 15.20 2.81
CA GLU A 74 -5.06 15.27 4.16
C GLU A 74 -5.62 14.14 5.04
N GLN A 75 -6.94 13.95 5.05
CA GLN A 75 -7.57 12.84 5.78
C GLN A 75 -7.04 11.47 5.33
N ALA A 76 -6.89 11.24 4.02
CA ALA A 76 -6.35 9.98 3.50
C ALA A 76 -4.89 9.77 3.92
N ALA A 77 -4.07 10.83 3.94
CA ALA A 77 -2.69 10.78 4.41
C ALA A 77 -2.61 10.48 5.92
N GLU A 78 -3.49 11.07 6.73
CA GLU A 78 -3.61 10.75 8.15
C GLU A 78 -4.05 9.30 8.36
N ARG A 79 -5.08 8.84 7.64
CA ARG A 79 -5.54 7.44 7.69
C ARG A 79 -4.41 6.47 7.35
N PHE A 80 -3.56 6.79 6.37
CA PHE A 80 -2.39 5.97 6.05
C PHE A 80 -1.42 5.90 7.24
N ARG A 81 -1.02 7.05 7.80
CA ARG A 81 -0.09 7.13 8.95
C ARG A 81 -0.59 6.37 10.17
N GLU A 82 -1.87 6.51 10.48
CA GLU A 82 -2.50 5.77 11.58
C GLU A 82 -2.44 4.26 11.33
N GLN A 83 -2.84 3.81 10.14
CA GLN A 83 -2.89 2.38 9.84
C GLN A 83 -1.53 1.72 9.89
N VAL A 84 -0.46 2.38 9.43
CA VAL A 84 0.89 1.80 9.46
C VAL A 84 1.54 1.80 10.85
N THR A 85 0.96 2.50 11.84
CA THR A 85 1.51 2.49 13.21
C THR A 85 1.34 1.12 13.88
N ASP A 86 0.29 0.38 13.51
CA ASP A 86 -0.10 -0.88 14.15
C ASP A 86 0.12 -2.12 13.24
N LEU A 87 0.91 -1.99 12.17
CA LEU A 87 1.18 -3.06 11.18
C LEU A 87 2.64 -3.47 11.15
#